data_AF-A0A947EQQ7-F1
#
_entry.id   AF-A0A947EQQ7-F1
#
_cell.length_a   1.000
_cell.length_b   1.000
_cell.length_c   1.000
_cell.angle_alpha   90.00
_cell.angle_beta   90.00
_cell.angle_gamma   90.00
#
_symmetry.space_group_name_H-M   'P 1'
#
loop_
_entity.id
_entity.type
_entity.pdbx_description
1 polymer ?
#
loop_
_entity_poly.entity_id
_entity_poly.type
_entity_poly.pdbx_seq_one_letter_code
_entity_poly.pdbx_strand_id
1 'polypeptide(L)'
;MGIAAGLVWAKGFYHVWVKTALYYFGFQLLFNAFWSIVFFGFQQPFWALVVIVILLILILATIKWFKIVSKPAAYLLVPYFIWVCFATVLNFKIWILN
;
A
#
# COMPACT_ATOMS: atom_id res chain seq x y z
N MET A 1 -2.43 -9.55 -1.12
CA MET A 1 -2.98 -8.69 -0.04
C MET A 1 -3.95 -9.45 0.87
N GLY A 2 -5.04 -10.05 0.38
CA GLY A 2 -6.01 -10.78 1.22
C GLY A 2 -5.44 -11.96 2.02
N ILE A 3 -4.54 -12.75 1.42
CA ILE A 3 -3.87 -13.88 2.10
C ILE A 3 -2.96 -13.42 3.25
N ALA A 4 -2.30 -12.26 3.10
CA ALA A 4 -1.47 -11.67 4.15
C ALA A 4 -2.32 -11.21 5.34
N ALA A 5 -3.45 -10.56 5.08
CA ALA A 5 -4.41 -10.16 6.11
C ALA A 5 -5.03 -11.39 6.81
N GLY A 6 -5.37 -12.43 6.05
CA GLY A 6 -5.86 -13.71 6.59
C GLY A 6 -4.85 -14.41 7.49
N LEU A 7 -3.56 -14.40 7.13
CA LEU A 7 -2.47 -14.95 7.96
C LEU A 7 -2.25 -14.16 9.26
N VAL A 8 -2.40 -12.84 9.21
CA VAL A 8 -2.32 -11.98 10.41
C VAL A 8 -3.54 -12.18 11.30
N TRP A 9 -4.73 -12.33 10.72
CA TRP A 9 -5.97 -12.64 11.44
C TRP A 9 -5.93 -14.04 12.08
N ALA A 10 -5.38 -15.03 11.37
CA ALA A 10 -5.26 -16.41 11.85
C ALA A 10 -4.32 -16.58 13.05
N LYS A 11 -3.37 -15.64 13.26
CA LYS A 11 -2.48 -15.64 14.43
C LYS A 11 -3.15 -15.21 15.74
N GLY A 12 -4.42 -14.79 15.69
CA GLY A 12 -5.22 -14.45 16.85
C GLY A 12 -5.03 -13.01 17.34
N PHE A 13 -6.14 -12.38 17.74
CA PHE A 13 -6.23 -10.99 18.21
C PHE A 13 -5.53 -10.68 19.54
N TYR A 14 -4.68 -11.58 20.05
CA TYR A 14 -3.99 -11.42 21.34
C TYR A 14 -2.92 -10.32 21.33
N HIS A 15 -2.40 -9.93 20.15
CA HIS A 15 -1.46 -8.82 20.03
C HIS A 15 -2.15 -7.55 19.50
N VAL A 16 -2.10 -6.46 20.28
CA VAL A 16 -2.61 -5.11 19.92
C VAL A 16 -2.09 -4.64 18.54
N TRP A 17 -0.88 -5.07 18.19
CA TRP A 17 -0.18 -4.79 16.93
C TRP A 17 -0.92 -5.31 15.69
N VAL A 18 -1.78 -6.35 15.83
CA VAL A 18 -2.63 -6.89 14.76
C VAL A 18 -3.70 -5.89 14.32
N LYS A 19 -4.38 -5.24 15.28
CA LYS A 19 -5.40 -4.22 14.99
C LYS A 19 -4.77 -3.02 14.28
N THR A 20 -3.63 -2.54 14.77
CA THR A 20 -2.89 -1.43 14.15
C THR A 20 -2.48 -1.78 12.72
N ALA A 21 -1.92 -2.97 12.50
CA ALA A 21 -1.55 -3.43 11.16
C ALA A 21 -2.75 -3.49 10.20
N LEU A 22 -3.91 -3.96 10.67
CA LEU A 22 -5.16 -3.97 9.88
C LEU A 22 -5.66 -2.56 9.53
N TYR A 23 -5.57 -1.62 10.47
CA TYR A 23 -5.93 -0.21 10.23
C TYR A 23 -5.05 0.41 9.14
N TYR A 24 -3.73 0.23 9.23
CA TYR A 24 -2.81 0.70 8.18
C TYR A 24 -3.11 0.04 6.82
N PHE A 25 -3.42 -1.25 6.82
CA PHE A 25 -3.82 -1.95 5.60
C PHE A 25 -5.13 -1.39 5.00
N GLY A 26 -6.12 -1.05 5.82
CA GLY A 26 -7.36 -0.40 5.38
C GLY A 26 -7.11 0.99 4.78
N PHE A 27 -6.30 1.81 5.44
CA PHE A 27 -5.89 3.11 4.91
C PHE A 27 -5.11 3.00 3.61
N GLN A 28 -4.20 2.03 3.51
CA GLN A 28 -3.46 1.73 2.29
C GLN A 28 -4.42 1.38 1.14
N LEU A 29 -5.48 0.60 1.39
CA LEU A 29 -6.47 0.23 0.39
C LEU A 29 -7.28 1.45 -0.07
N LEU A 30 -7.70 2.30 0.87
CA LEU A 30 -8.41 3.56 0.57
C LEU A 30 -7.56 4.49 -0.29
N PHE A 31 -6.30 4.72 0.09
CA PHE A 31 -5.39 5.52 -0.73
C PHE A 31 -5.13 4.90 -2.10
N ASN A 32 -5.15 3.56 -2.21
CA ASN A 32 -4.99 2.89 -3.49
C ASN A 32 -6.17 3.18 -4.43
N ALA A 33 -7.40 3.13 -3.91
CA ALA A 33 -8.59 3.50 -4.66
C ALA A 33 -8.58 4.99 -5.03
N PHE A 34 -8.22 5.87 -4.09
CA PHE A 34 -8.06 7.30 -4.34
C PHE A 34 -7.05 7.59 -5.44
N TRP A 35 -5.90 6.90 -5.45
CA TRP A 35 -4.90 7.05 -6.51
C TRP A 35 -5.50 6.77 -7.89
N SER A 36 -6.24 5.67 -8.04
CA SER A 36 -6.89 5.33 -9.32
C SER A 36 -7.92 6.39 -9.72
N ILE A 37 -8.68 6.96 -8.77
CA ILE A 37 -9.67 8.01 -9.04
C ILE A 37 -8.99 9.32 -9.46
N VAL A 38 -7.90 9.71 -8.80
CA VAL A 38 -7.17 10.95 -9.15
C VAL A 38 -6.47 10.82 -10.50
N PHE A 39 -5.88 9.66 -10.78
CA PHE A 39 -5.18 9.40 -12.03
C PHE A 39 -6.13 9.28 -13.22
N PHE A 40 -7.17 8.43 -13.13
CA PHE A 40 -8.10 8.20 -14.24
C PHE A 40 -9.28 9.17 -14.29
N GLY A 41 -9.81 9.57 -13.13
CA GLY A 41 -10.98 10.43 -13.03
C GLY A 41 -10.66 11.90 -13.21
N PHE A 42 -9.70 12.42 -12.44
CA PHE A 42 -9.31 13.83 -12.53
C PHE A 42 -8.27 14.12 -13.61
N GLN A 43 -7.61 13.09 -14.17
CA GLN A 43 -6.56 13.23 -15.19
C GLN A 43 -5.46 14.24 -14.78
N GLN A 44 -5.20 14.36 -13.48
CA GLN A 44 -4.20 15.26 -12.92
C GLN A 44 -2.97 14.44 -12.51
N PRO A 45 -2.00 14.22 -13.41
CA PRO A 45 -0.85 13.35 -13.15
C PRO A 45 0.01 13.83 -11.98
N PHE A 46 0.09 15.15 -11.74
CA PHE A 46 0.82 15.71 -10.59
C PHE A 46 0.23 15.27 -9.24
N TRP A 47 -1.09 15.40 -9.08
CA TRP A 47 -1.77 14.98 -7.84
C TRP A 47 -1.72 13.46 -7.66
N ALA A 48 -1.85 12.69 -8.75
CA ALA A 48 -1.68 11.25 -8.70
C ALA A 48 -0.26 10.84 -8.24
N LEU A 49 0.76 11.60 -8.61
CA LEU A 49 2.15 11.41 -8.17
C LEU A 49 2.32 11.64 -6.67
N VAL A 50 1.72 12.69 -6.11
CA VAL A 50 1.75 12.94 -4.66
C VAL A 50 1.05 11.79 -3.91
N VAL A 51 -0.13 11.37 -4.39
CA VAL A 51 -0.90 10.30 -3.77
C VAL A 51 -0.16 8.96 -3.83
N ILE A 52 0.51 8.63 -4.95
CA ILE A 52 1.24 7.36 -5.07
C ILE A 52 2.48 7.32 -4.18
N VAL A 53 3.18 8.45 -3.98
CA VAL A 53 4.30 8.54 -3.03
C VAL A 53 3.82 8.34 -1.60
N ILE A 54 2.69 8.95 -1.23
CA ILE A 54 2.05 8.72 0.08
C ILE A 54 1.67 7.24 0.24
N LEU A 55 1.08 6.63 -0.78
CA LEU A 55 0.76 5.20 -0.80
C LEU A 55 2.01 4.33 -0.56
N LEU A 56 3.13 4.70 -1.17
CA LEU A 56 4.41 3.99 -1.05
C LEU A 56 4.92 4.00 0.40
N ILE A 57 4.82 5.14 1.08
CA ILE A 57 5.14 5.28 2.52
C ILE A 57 4.19 4.44 3.37
N LEU A 58 2.88 4.47 3.07
CA LEU A 58 1.86 3.66 3.75
C LEU A 58 2.16 2.16 3.62
N ILE A 59 2.52 1.68 2.42
CA ILE A 59 2.87 0.28 2.18
C ILE A 59 4.10 -0.12 3.00
N LEU A 60 5.14 0.72 3.03
CA LEU A 60 6.33 0.46 3.85
C LEU A 60 5.99 0.38 5.34
N ALA A 61 5.12 1.28 5.82
CA ALA A 61 4.61 1.21 7.18
C ALA A 61 3.88 -0.12 7.41
N THR A 62 2.91 -0.48 6.57
CA THR A 62 2.17 -1.75 6.67
C THR A 62 3.11 -2.95 6.67
N ILE A 63 4.13 -2.98 5.81
CA ILE A 63 5.14 -4.04 5.76
C ILE A 63 5.93 -4.12 7.07
N LYS A 64 6.35 -3.00 7.66
CA LYS A 64 7.05 -2.99 8.96
C LYS A 64 6.17 -3.59 10.07
N TRP A 65 4.90 -3.18 10.16
CA TRP A 65 3.94 -3.70 11.13
C TRP A 65 3.64 -5.18 10.90
N PHE A 66 3.42 -5.59 9.64
CA PHE A 66 3.23 -7.00 9.28
C PHE A 66 4.47 -7.84 9.57
N LYS A 67 5.68 -7.31 9.43
CA LYS A 67 6.93 -8.02 9.74
C LYS A 67 7.07 -8.30 11.23
N ILE A 68 6.63 -7.36 12.09
CA ILE A 68 6.60 -7.52 13.55
C ILE A 68 5.63 -8.65 13.95
N VAL A 69 4.47 -8.74 13.30
CA VAL A 69 3.45 -9.76 13.60
C VAL A 69 3.77 -11.12 12.95
N SER A 70 4.13 -11.13 11.67
CA SER A 70 4.32 -12.32 10.85
C SER A 70 5.24 -12.07 9.64
N LYS A 71 6.47 -12.58 9.71
CA LYS A 71 7.44 -12.58 8.61
C LYS A 71 6.86 -13.06 7.24
N PRO A 72 6.08 -14.16 7.14
CA PRO A 72 5.51 -14.57 5.86
C PRO A 72 4.46 -13.60 5.31
N ALA A 73 3.70 -12.93 6.18
CA ALA A 73 2.72 -11.93 5.75
C ALA A 73 3.39 -10.68 5.18
N ALA A 74 4.56 -10.29 5.70
CA ALA A 74 5.38 -9.22 5.14
C ALA A 74 5.94 -9.59 3.76
N TYR A 75 6.41 -10.83 3.56
CA TYR A 75 6.90 -11.30 2.26
C TYR A 75 5.84 -11.24 1.16
N LEU A 76 4.57 -11.52 1.49
CA LEU A 76 3.44 -11.42 0.56
C LEU A 76 3.14 -9.98 0.10
N LEU A 77 3.63 -8.97 0.81
CA LEU A 77 3.48 -7.55 0.46
C LEU A 77 4.67 -7.02 -0.37
N VAL A 78 5.80 -7.72 -0.41
CA VAL A 78 6.99 -7.31 -1.18
C VAL A 78 6.70 -7.19 -2.69
N PRO A 79 6.01 -8.15 -3.36
CA PRO A 79 5.69 -8.03 -4.78
C PRO A 79 4.81 -6.81 -5.06
N TYR A 80 3.89 -6.51 -4.14
CA TYR A 80 3.00 -5.36 -4.25
C TYR A 80 3.76 -4.03 -4.09
N PHE A 81 4.73 -3.97 -3.18
CA PHE A 81 5.61 -2.81 -3.05
C PHE A 81 6.40 -2.53 -4.34
N ILE A 82 6.98 -3.56 -4.96
CA ILE A 82 7.70 -3.44 -6.22
C ILE A 82 6.79 -2.90 -7.33
N TRP A 83 5.55 -3.41 -7.40
CA TRP A 83 4.56 -2.92 -8.35
C TRP A 83 4.24 -1.43 -8.16
N VAL A 84 4.06 -0.97 -6.92
CA VAL A 84 3.78 0.45 -6.64
C VAL A 84 4.99 1.34 -6.95
N CYS A 85 6.21 0.88 -6.70
CA CYS A 85 7.42 1.58 -7.16
C CYS A 85 7.43 1.73 -8.69
N PHE A 86 7.11 0.68 -9.43
CA PHE A 86 7.02 0.73 -10.88
C PHE A 86 5.93 1.71 -11.35
N ALA A 87 4.74 1.64 -10.74
CA ALA A 87 3.66 2.57 -11.03
C ALA A 87 4.06 4.03 -10.73
N THR A 88 4.85 4.28 -9.68
CA THR A 88 5.34 5.63 -9.35
C THR A 88 6.25 6.18 -10.45
N VAL A 89 7.18 5.35 -10.95
CA VAL A 89 8.05 5.73 -12.08
C VAL A 89 7.23 5.98 -13.35
N LEU A 90 6.22 5.15 -13.61
CA LEU A 90 5.32 5.33 -14.75
C LEU A 90 4.55 6.65 -14.66
N ASN A 91 3.95 6.97 -13.50
CA ASN A 91 3.27 8.24 -13.27
C ASN A 91 4.20 9.44 -13.46
N PHE A 92 5.43 9.33 -12.95
CA PHE A 92 6.44 10.37 -13.10
C PHE A 92 6.84 10.60 -14.57
N LYS A 93 6.97 9.53 -15.36
CA LYS A 93 7.20 9.63 -16.79
C LYS A 93 6.03 10.27 -17.53
N ILE A 94 4.79 9.92 -17.17
CA ILE A 94 3.58 10.52 -17.76
C ILE A 94 3.50 12.01 -17.42
N TRP A 95 3.85 12.42 -16.21
CA TRP A 95 3.91 13.84 -15.83
C TRP A 95 4.99 14.62 -16.58
N ILE A 96 6.16 14.02 -16.84
CA ILE A 96 7.21 14.67 -17.66
C ILE A 96 6.79 14.85 -19.13
N LEU A 97 5.98 13.93 -19.66
CA LEU A 97 5.60 13.90 -21.07
C LEU A 97 4.36 14.75 -21.39
N ASN A 98 3.68 15.30 -20.38
CA ASN A 98 2.44 16.06 -20.51
C ASN A 98 2.61 17.50 -20.02
#